data_AF-G8Y330-F1
#
_entry.id   AF-G8Y330-F1
#
_cell.length_a   1.000
_cell.length_b   1.000
_cell.length_c   1.000
_cell.angle_alpha   90.00
_cell.angle_beta   90.00
_cell.angle_gamma   90.00
#
_symmetry.space_group_name_H-M   'P 1'
#
loop_
_entity.id
_entity.type
_entity.pdbx_description
1 polymer ?
#
loop_
_entity_poly.entity_id
_entity_poly.type
_entity_poly.pdbx_seq_one_letter_code
_entity_poly.pdbx_strand_id
1 'polypeptide(L)'
;MTKDLTTDRLAVHITIFVTDYMVDRPGMSMQPSFQYDPFREKQLRLEEKTKRPLKHFKNRALQSDIFPCDTYFTNLVLRSKVRLNELHVRKILGLDEQDEIQEKIYQSIRKQILYAAQELKRLCGFSDLTEMPMTDLRCLCYEIALVFKGIFFVPVKTKTIISSDDMSQEVHYPTSFVPASTLPSNRTASTNAYNSQHQELTAPRIHHSSEVSQSNSIEIIQYISKFREMWIVVLLLRQEYSNISMGYLC
;
A
#
# COMPACT_ATOMS: atom_id res chain seq x y z
N MET A 1 -0.49 27.53 -43.62
CA MET A 1 -1.64 26.96 -42.87
C MET A 1 -1.11 25.87 -41.96
N THR A 2 -0.65 26.23 -40.77
CA THR A 2 -0.15 25.32 -39.74
C THR A 2 -0.87 25.71 -38.46
N LYS A 3 -1.76 24.84 -37.97
CA LYS A 3 -2.50 25.06 -36.73
C LYS A 3 -1.69 24.48 -35.59
N ASP A 4 -1.23 25.35 -34.71
CA ASP A 4 -0.63 25.01 -33.42
C ASP A 4 -1.68 24.40 -32.49
N LEU A 5 -1.39 23.21 -31.97
CA LEU A 5 -2.12 22.61 -30.84
C LEU A 5 -1.45 23.06 -29.54
N THR A 6 -1.94 24.16 -28.99
CA THR A 6 -1.65 24.55 -27.60
C THR A 6 -2.41 23.64 -26.65
N THR A 7 -1.67 22.84 -25.90
CA THR A 7 -2.22 21.97 -24.84
C THR A 7 -2.42 22.81 -23.59
N ASP A 8 -3.66 23.24 -23.34
CA ASP A 8 -4.06 23.88 -22.09
C ASP A 8 -3.89 22.91 -20.92
N ARG A 9 -2.90 23.18 -20.06
CA ARG A 9 -2.77 22.54 -18.76
C ARG A 9 -3.70 23.24 -17.79
N LEU A 10 -4.84 22.62 -17.52
CA LEU A 10 -5.73 22.98 -16.41
C LEU A 10 -4.98 22.86 -15.08
N ALA A 11 -4.56 24.00 -14.53
CA ALA A 11 -4.05 24.10 -13.17
C ALA A 11 -5.25 24.15 -12.21
N VAL A 12 -5.40 23.12 -11.36
CA VAL A 12 -6.39 23.10 -10.29
C VAL A 12 -5.85 23.90 -9.11
N HIS A 13 -6.34 25.12 -8.93
CA HIS A 13 -6.10 25.94 -7.74
C HIS A 13 -7.05 25.50 -6.63
N ILE A 14 -6.51 24.88 -5.57
CA ILE A 14 -7.27 24.57 -4.34
C ILE A 14 -7.03 25.70 -3.36
N THR A 15 -8.04 26.55 -3.16
CA THR A 15 -8.07 27.59 -2.13
C THR A 15 -8.83 27.06 -0.92
N ILE A 16 -8.13 26.87 0.21
CA ILE A 16 -8.74 26.46 1.47
C ILE A 16 -9.13 27.72 2.25
N PHE A 17 -10.43 27.96 2.39
CA PHE A 17 -10.96 28.99 3.30
C PHE A 17 -11.18 28.35 4.67
N VAL A 18 -10.45 28.84 5.69
CA VAL A 18 -10.76 28.55 7.09
C VAL A 18 -11.56 29.74 7.61
N THR A 19 -12.89 29.60 7.64
CA THR A 19 -13.79 30.55 8.29
C THR A 19 -14.15 30.03 9.68
N ASP A 20 -13.43 30.50 10.70
CA ASP A 20 -13.85 30.37 12.09
C ASP A 20 -14.74 31.57 12.44
N TYR A 21 -16.06 31.39 12.33
CA TYR A 21 -17.01 32.30 12.97
C TYR A 21 -17.13 31.92 14.44
N MET A 22 -16.46 32.69 15.31
CA MET A 22 -16.75 32.71 16.74
C MET A 22 -18.04 33.50 16.97
N VAL A 23 -19.10 32.79 17.38
CA VAL A 23 -20.31 33.40 17.94
C VAL A 23 -20.04 33.67 19.42
N ASP A 24 -19.85 34.93 19.78
CA ASP A 24 -19.74 35.37 21.17
C ASP A 24 -21.07 35.15 21.91
N ARG A 25 -21.06 34.28 22.91
CA ARG A 25 -22.06 34.27 24.00
C ARG A 25 -21.35 34.53 25.33
N PRO A 26 -21.67 35.62 26.04
CA PRO A 26 -21.15 35.86 27.38
C PRO A 26 -21.97 35.04 28.39
N GLY A 27 -21.47 33.85 28.71
CA GLY A 27 -21.93 33.07 29.86
C GLY A 27 -20.73 32.75 30.75
N MET A 28 -20.57 33.50 31.83
CA MET A 28 -19.58 33.20 32.88
C MET A 28 -19.95 31.86 33.52
N SER A 29 -19.34 30.77 33.05
CA SER A 29 -19.26 29.53 33.80
C SER A 29 -17.99 29.56 34.63
N MET A 30 -18.11 29.34 35.95
CA MET A 30 -16.97 29.15 36.82
C MET A 30 -16.18 27.95 36.31
N GLN A 31 -15.00 28.21 35.76
CA GLN A 31 -14.12 27.11 35.36
C GLN A 31 -13.66 26.37 36.63
N PRO A 32 -13.83 25.04 36.68
CA PRO A 32 -13.23 24.25 37.75
C PRO A 32 -11.72 24.45 37.66
N SER A 33 -11.09 24.79 38.79
CA SER A 33 -9.65 24.86 38.90
C SER A 33 -9.09 23.48 38.54
N PHE A 34 -8.51 23.35 37.35
CA PHE A 34 -7.87 22.12 36.93
C PHE A 34 -6.71 21.85 37.89
N GLN A 35 -6.94 20.95 38.84
CA GLN A 35 -5.92 20.45 39.73
C GLN A 35 -4.83 19.80 38.87
N TYR A 36 -3.62 20.33 38.96
CA TYR A 36 -2.49 19.85 38.20
C TYR A 36 -2.20 18.38 38.58
N ASP A 37 -2.32 17.49 37.60
CA ASP A 37 -2.02 16.07 37.74
C ASP A 37 -0.70 15.75 37.00
N PRO A 38 0.40 15.49 37.74
CA PRO A 38 1.70 15.20 37.14
C PRO A 38 1.71 13.88 36.34
N PHE A 39 0.82 12.92 36.64
CA PHE A 39 0.72 11.68 35.88
C PHE A 39 0.04 11.93 34.53
N ARG A 40 -0.99 12.78 34.51
CA ARG A 40 -1.66 13.19 33.28
C ARG A 40 -0.73 13.96 32.36
N GLU A 41 0.10 14.85 32.89
CA GLU A 41 1.11 15.55 32.08
C GLU A 41 2.16 14.57 31.52
N LYS A 42 2.64 13.62 32.32
CA LYS A 42 3.58 12.59 31.87
C LYS A 42 2.98 11.73 30.75
N GLN A 43 1.71 11.35 30.87
CA GLN A 43 0.98 10.62 29.83
C GLN A 43 0.85 11.45 28.55
N LEU A 44 0.46 12.73 28.65
CA LEU A 44 0.35 13.62 27.49
C LEU A 44 1.68 13.78 26.76
N ARG A 45 2.81 13.92 27.49
CA ARG A 45 4.15 13.99 26.88
C ARG A 45 4.53 12.70 26.15
N LEU A 46 4.15 11.53 26.69
CA LEU A 46 4.36 10.23 26.04
C LEU A 46 3.50 10.09 24.78
N GLU A 47 2.22 10.45 24.87
CA GLU A 47 1.31 10.48 23.73
C GLU A 47 1.78 11.47 22.66
N GLU A 48 2.32 12.63 23.04
CA GLU A 48 2.82 13.61 22.08
C GLU A 48 4.09 13.09 21.39
N LYS A 49 5.01 12.46 22.15
CA LYS A 49 6.20 11.79 21.59
C LYS A 49 5.83 10.71 20.58
N THR A 50 4.79 9.91 20.83
CA THR A 50 4.33 8.89 19.88
C THR A 50 3.52 9.48 18.73
N LYS A 51 2.69 10.50 18.98
CA LYS A 51 1.85 11.14 17.95
C LYS A 51 2.63 12.04 16.98
N ARG A 52 3.79 12.59 17.37
CA ARG A 52 4.56 13.54 16.52
C ARG A 52 5.11 12.89 15.25
N PRO A 53 5.79 11.71 15.31
CA PRO A 53 6.17 10.97 14.10
C PRO A 53 4.93 10.59 13.28
N LEU A 54 3.90 10.09 13.95
CA LEU A 54 2.63 9.67 13.35
C LEU A 54 1.95 10.77 12.54
N LYS A 55 1.92 12.03 13.01
CA LYS A 55 1.34 13.15 12.24
C LYS A 55 2.08 13.43 10.93
N HIS A 56 3.40 13.24 10.90
CA HIS A 56 4.19 13.42 9.67
C HIS A 56 3.89 12.36 8.61
N PHE A 57 3.66 11.11 9.02
CA PHE A 57 3.35 10.00 8.11
C PHE A 57 1.85 9.88 7.80
N LYS A 58 0.96 10.16 8.75
CA LYS A 58 -0.49 10.00 8.58
C LYS A 58 -1.06 10.93 7.50
N ASN A 59 -0.48 12.12 7.32
CA ASN A 59 -0.87 13.01 6.22
C ASN A 59 -0.50 12.48 4.83
N ARG A 60 0.39 11.48 4.74
CA ARG A 60 0.75 10.78 3.49
C ARG A 60 -0.02 9.45 3.33
N ALA A 61 -0.32 8.76 4.43
CA ALA A 61 -1.01 7.46 4.40
C ALA A 61 -2.52 7.52 4.03
N LEU A 62 -3.19 8.67 4.18
CA LEU A 62 -4.64 8.83 3.92
C LEU A 62 -5.06 8.58 2.45
N GLN A 63 -4.12 8.45 1.52
CA GLN A 63 -4.40 8.13 0.11
C GLN A 63 -4.27 6.64 -0.24
N SER A 64 -4.00 5.80 0.75
CA SER A 64 -3.72 4.38 0.52
C SER A 64 -4.83 3.53 1.13
N ASP A 65 -5.52 2.75 0.29
CA ASP A 65 -6.52 1.74 0.68
C ASP A 65 -5.86 0.54 1.42
N ILE A 66 -4.94 0.84 2.33
CA ILE A 66 -4.22 -0.16 3.11
C ILE A 66 -5.17 -0.63 4.19
N PHE A 67 -5.91 -1.70 3.89
CA PHE A 67 -6.67 -2.44 4.90
C PHE A 67 -5.79 -2.73 6.13
N PRO A 68 -6.38 -2.79 7.33
CA PRO A 68 -5.71 -3.24 8.55
C PRO A 68 -5.36 -4.73 8.44
N CYS A 69 -4.41 -5.05 7.58
CA CYS A 69 -3.85 -6.38 7.46
C CYS A 69 -2.89 -6.66 8.62
N ASP A 70 -2.75 -7.95 8.85
CA ASP A 70 -1.69 -8.60 9.60
C ASP A 70 -0.34 -7.86 9.48
N THR A 71 0.33 -7.67 10.62
CA THR A 71 1.69 -7.11 10.70
C THR A 71 2.73 -8.20 11.00
N TYR A 72 2.30 -9.46 10.94
CA TYR A 72 3.11 -10.62 11.25
C TYR A 72 4.35 -10.70 10.36
N PHE A 73 4.25 -10.48 9.04
CA PHE A 73 5.44 -10.55 8.19
C PHE A 73 6.43 -9.43 8.50
N THR A 74 5.94 -8.22 8.74
CA THR A 74 6.76 -7.08 9.16
C THR A 74 7.57 -7.43 10.41
N ASN A 75 6.91 -7.94 11.45
CA ASN A 75 7.55 -8.34 12.70
C ASN A 75 8.50 -9.53 12.52
N LEU A 76 8.10 -10.54 11.74
CA LEU A 76 8.91 -11.71 11.42
C LEU A 76 10.22 -11.28 10.73
N VAL A 77 10.12 -10.41 9.73
CA VAL A 77 11.27 -9.91 8.97
C VAL A 77 12.19 -9.12 9.88
N LEU A 78 11.65 -8.22 10.71
CA LEU A 78 12.44 -7.45 11.67
C LEU A 78 13.27 -8.35 12.60
N ARG A 79 12.61 -9.35 13.21
CA ARG A 79 13.25 -10.28 14.16
C ARG A 79 14.12 -11.34 13.50
N SER A 80 13.96 -11.58 12.21
CA SER A 80 14.75 -12.56 11.48
C SER A 80 16.24 -12.20 11.49
N LYS A 81 17.14 -13.17 11.36
CA LYS A 81 18.57 -12.90 11.11
C LYS A 81 18.93 -12.93 9.62
N VAL A 82 17.92 -12.87 8.75
CA VAL A 82 18.11 -12.95 7.30
C VAL A 82 18.89 -11.72 6.83
N ARG A 83 20.00 -11.95 6.15
CA ARG A 83 20.78 -10.91 5.47
C ARG A 83 20.71 -11.18 3.98
N LEU A 84 20.33 -10.18 3.21
CA LEU A 84 20.34 -10.24 1.76
C LEU A 84 21.50 -9.38 1.26
N ASN A 85 22.29 -9.93 0.34
CA ASN A 85 23.26 -9.15 -0.40
C ASN A 85 22.52 -8.24 -1.41
N GLU A 86 23.11 -7.14 -1.81
CA GLU A 86 22.56 -6.20 -2.80
C GLU A 86 22.16 -6.93 -4.09
N LEU A 87 22.98 -7.89 -4.53
CA LEU A 87 22.70 -8.75 -5.70
C LEU A 87 21.43 -9.60 -5.51
N HIS A 88 21.15 -10.09 -4.31
CA HIS A 88 19.89 -10.79 -4.03
C HIS A 88 18.70 -9.84 -4.04
N VAL A 89 18.85 -8.66 -3.45
CA VAL A 89 17.78 -7.64 -3.42
C VAL A 89 17.42 -7.23 -4.84
N ARG A 90 18.40 -6.93 -5.69
CA ARG A 90 18.18 -6.58 -7.10
C ARG A 90 17.44 -7.68 -7.85
N LYS A 91 17.88 -8.93 -7.71
CA LYS A 91 17.19 -10.09 -8.31
C LYS A 91 15.74 -10.22 -7.84
N ILE A 92 15.46 -10.02 -6.55
CA ILE A 92 14.09 -10.05 -5.98
C ILE A 92 13.23 -8.92 -6.56
N LEU A 93 13.82 -7.74 -6.77
CA LEU A 93 13.13 -6.59 -7.37
C LEU A 93 13.00 -6.71 -8.90
N GLY A 94 13.61 -7.73 -9.51
CA GLY A 94 13.64 -7.90 -10.96
C GLY A 94 14.52 -6.87 -11.67
N LEU A 95 15.56 -6.37 -11.00
CA LEU A 95 16.52 -5.41 -11.52
C LEU A 95 17.78 -6.13 -12.01
N ASP A 96 18.15 -5.89 -13.27
CA ASP A 96 19.39 -6.33 -13.89
C ASP A 96 20.57 -5.52 -13.34
N GLU A 97 21.69 -6.19 -13.12
CA GLU A 97 22.95 -5.62 -12.65
C GLU A 97 23.78 -4.96 -13.75
N GLN A 98 23.59 -5.39 -14.99
CA GLN A 98 24.32 -4.86 -16.14
C GLN A 98 23.65 -3.61 -16.73
N ASP A 99 22.38 -3.35 -16.37
CA ASP A 99 21.62 -2.20 -16.85
C ASP A 99 21.84 -0.97 -15.94
N GLU A 100 22.50 0.06 -16.48
CA GLU A 100 22.77 1.32 -15.77
C GLU A 100 21.51 2.07 -15.33
N ILE A 101 20.40 1.96 -16.07
CA ILE A 101 19.14 2.62 -15.72
C ILE A 101 18.55 1.93 -14.50
N GLN A 102 18.58 0.60 -14.48
CA GLN A 102 18.07 -0.20 -13.36
C GLN A 102 18.95 -0.05 -12.12
N GLU A 103 20.26 0.12 -12.29
CA GLU A 103 21.18 0.51 -11.22
C GLU A 103 20.77 1.85 -10.59
N LYS A 104 20.50 2.88 -11.41
CA LYS A 104 20.05 4.19 -10.91
C LYS A 104 18.72 4.08 -10.15
N ILE A 105 17.80 3.23 -10.61
CA ILE A 105 16.54 2.95 -9.88
C ILE A 105 16.83 2.31 -8.53
N TYR A 106 17.69 1.29 -8.49
CA TYR A 106 18.08 0.62 -7.25
C TYR A 106 18.71 1.59 -6.25
N GLN A 107 19.66 2.42 -6.70
CA GLN A 107 20.29 3.44 -5.86
C GLN A 107 19.29 4.48 -5.34
N SER A 108 18.31 4.86 -6.16
CA SER A 108 17.23 5.75 -5.74
C SER A 108 16.36 5.14 -4.63
N ILE A 109 16.00 3.86 -4.75
CA ILE A 109 15.28 3.12 -3.69
C ILE A 109 16.11 3.11 -2.41
N ARG A 110 17.39 2.73 -2.50
CA ARG A 110 18.29 2.67 -1.35
C ARG A 110 18.43 4.03 -0.67
N LYS A 111 18.58 5.11 -1.45
CA LYS A 111 18.66 6.49 -0.94
C LYS A 111 17.40 6.91 -0.19
N GLN A 112 16.21 6.57 -0.71
CA GLN A 112 14.94 6.86 -0.02
C GLN A 112 14.83 6.09 1.31
N ILE A 113 15.24 4.83 1.32
CA ILE A 113 15.23 4.00 2.53
C ILE A 113 16.23 4.52 3.56
N LEU A 114 17.45 4.87 3.13
CA LEU A 114 18.48 5.46 3.99
C LEU A 114 18.00 6.77 4.60
N TYR A 115 17.40 7.66 3.80
CA TYR A 115 16.81 8.91 4.28
C TYR A 115 15.72 8.65 5.33
N ALA A 116 14.81 7.70 5.07
CA ALA A 116 13.78 7.33 6.03
C ALA A 116 14.38 6.76 7.34
N ALA A 117 15.43 5.93 7.24
CA ALA A 117 16.13 5.39 8.40
C ALA A 117 16.80 6.50 9.25
N GLN A 118 17.46 7.45 8.60
CA GLN A 118 18.08 8.62 9.25
C GLN A 118 17.04 9.48 9.96
N GLU A 119 15.92 9.78 9.29
CA GLU A 119 14.83 10.55 9.87
C GLU A 119 14.16 9.83 11.04
N LEU A 120 13.93 8.51 10.94
CA LEU A 120 13.43 7.72 12.06
C LEU A 120 14.39 7.75 13.24
N LYS A 121 15.70 7.62 13.00
CA LYS A 121 16.70 7.67 14.08
C LYS A 121 16.71 9.04 14.75
N ARG A 122 16.68 10.10 13.94
CA ARG A 122 16.71 11.50 14.40
C ARG A 122 15.46 11.88 15.19
N LEU A 123 14.28 11.47 14.73
CA LEU A 123 12.99 11.86 15.31
C LEU A 123 12.59 11.01 16.51
N CYS A 124 12.82 9.70 16.44
CA CYS A 124 12.30 8.76 17.43
C CYS A 124 13.35 8.31 18.45
N GLY A 125 14.63 8.26 18.05
CA GLY A 125 15.72 7.85 18.94
C GLY A 125 15.65 6.39 19.41
N PHE A 126 14.94 5.51 18.69
CA PHE A 126 14.85 4.09 19.04
C PHE A 126 16.23 3.42 18.98
N SER A 127 16.44 2.42 19.85
CA SER A 127 17.66 1.60 19.79
C SER A 127 17.53 0.59 18.65
N ASP A 128 16.34 0.02 18.50
CA ASP A 128 15.99 -0.95 17.47
C ASP A 128 14.64 -0.60 16.80
N LEU A 129 14.46 -0.96 15.52
CA LEU A 129 13.21 -0.72 14.80
C LEU A 129 12.01 -1.48 15.37
N THR A 130 12.24 -2.56 16.12
CA THR A 130 11.17 -3.32 16.80
C THR A 130 10.47 -2.51 17.91
N GLU A 131 11.04 -1.40 18.36
CA GLU A 131 10.40 -0.47 19.29
C GLU A 131 9.31 0.39 18.64
N MET A 132 9.34 0.53 17.31
CA MET A 132 8.33 1.29 16.55
C MET A 132 7.03 0.47 16.46
N PRO A 133 5.83 1.09 16.52
CA PRO A 133 4.59 0.39 16.25
C PRO A 133 4.62 -0.25 14.85
N MET A 134 4.33 -1.56 14.76
CA MET A 134 4.44 -2.32 13.50
C MET A 134 3.53 -1.76 12.40
N THR A 135 2.35 -1.26 12.76
CA THR A 135 1.44 -0.62 11.81
C THR A 135 2.07 0.62 11.17
N ASP A 136 2.77 1.45 11.95
CA ASP A 136 3.41 2.67 11.46
C ASP A 136 4.60 2.33 10.56
N LEU A 137 5.39 1.33 10.96
CA LEU A 137 6.52 0.86 10.16
C LEU A 137 6.04 0.30 8.80
N ARG A 138 4.95 -0.46 8.83
CA ARG A 138 4.30 -0.96 7.61
C ARG A 138 3.84 0.21 6.73
N CYS A 139 3.11 1.18 7.28
CA CYS A 139 2.66 2.37 6.53
C CYS A 139 3.84 3.08 5.85
N LEU A 140 4.92 3.32 6.59
CA LEU A 140 6.14 3.92 6.04
C LEU A 140 6.72 3.10 4.87
N CYS A 141 6.79 1.77 5.00
CA CYS A 141 7.30 0.91 3.94
C CYS A 141 6.43 0.97 2.68
N TYR A 142 5.12 1.08 2.82
CA TYR A 142 4.21 1.31 1.70
C TYR A 142 4.39 2.70 1.07
N GLU A 143 4.59 3.75 1.87
CA GLU A 143 4.86 5.10 1.35
C GLU A 143 6.13 5.14 0.48
N ILE A 144 7.20 4.48 0.93
CA ILE A 144 8.43 4.35 0.15
C ILE A 144 8.15 3.58 -1.14
N ALA A 145 7.43 2.45 -1.05
CA ALA A 145 7.09 1.63 -2.21
C ALA A 145 6.24 2.39 -3.24
N LEU A 146 5.33 3.27 -2.80
CA LEU A 146 4.45 4.08 -3.66
C LEU A 146 5.22 5.06 -4.55
N VAL A 147 6.45 5.45 -4.19
CA VAL A 147 7.33 6.25 -5.06
C VAL A 147 7.77 5.45 -6.29
N PHE A 148 7.88 4.13 -6.16
CA PHE A 148 8.39 3.22 -7.19
C PHE A 148 7.32 2.22 -7.64
N LYS A 149 6.14 2.73 -8.04
CA LYS A 149 4.96 1.89 -8.34
C LYS A 149 5.24 0.74 -9.31
N GLY A 150 6.00 0.99 -10.39
CA GLY A 150 6.33 -0.04 -11.39
C GLY A 150 7.17 -1.21 -10.82
N ILE A 151 7.93 -0.96 -9.76
CA ILE A 151 8.74 -1.99 -9.10
C ILE A 151 7.90 -2.77 -8.10
N PHE A 152 7.18 -2.09 -7.21
CA PHE A 152 6.51 -2.74 -6.07
C PHE A 152 5.06 -3.14 -6.33
N PHE A 153 4.42 -2.67 -7.39
CA PHE A 153 3.01 -2.91 -7.67
C PHE A 153 2.78 -3.42 -9.08
N VAL A 154 1.68 -4.17 -9.26
CA VAL A 154 1.18 -4.63 -10.55
C VAL A 154 -0.16 -3.94 -10.81
N PRO A 155 -0.33 -3.27 -11.96
CA PRO A 155 -1.64 -2.76 -12.36
C PRO A 155 -2.53 -3.94 -12.75
N VAL A 156 -3.71 -4.02 -12.13
CA VAL A 156 -4.76 -5.01 -12.39
C VAL A 156 -5.99 -4.26 -12.87
N LYS A 157 -6.54 -4.67 -14.01
CA LYS A 157 -7.77 -4.12 -14.54
C LYS A 157 -8.95 -4.83 -13.89
N THR A 158 -9.75 -4.08 -13.15
CA THR A 158 -10.97 -4.58 -12.52
C THR A 158 -12.17 -3.99 -13.25
N LYS A 159 -13.06 -4.86 -13.73
CA LYS A 159 -14.33 -4.45 -14.34
C LYS A 159 -15.37 -4.34 -13.25
N THR A 160 -15.85 -3.14 -12.99
CA THR A 160 -16.95 -2.91 -12.04
C THR A 160 -18.22 -2.66 -12.84
N ILE A 161 -19.21 -3.54 -12.65
CA ILE A 161 -20.54 -3.38 -13.23
C ILE A 161 -21.31 -2.45 -12.30
N ILE A 162 -21.67 -1.26 -12.80
CA ILE A 162 -22.50 -0.33 -12.03
C ILE A 162 -23.96 -0.72 -12.29
N SER A 163 -24.53 -1.50 -11.39
CA SER A 163 -25.97 -1.74 -11.38
C SER A 163 -26.67 -0.45 -10.97
N SER A 164 -27.54 0.08 -11.84
CA SER A 164 -28.24 1.36 -11.63
C SER A 164 -29.25 1.35 -10.47
N ASP A 165 -29.51 0.18 -9.86
CA ASP A 165 -30.55 0.00 -8.84
C ASP A 165 -30.06 0.02 -7.38
N ASP A 166 -28.75 0.13 -7.11
CA ASP A 166 -28.23 0.05 -5.74
C ASP A 166 -27.60 1.36 -5.26
N MET A 167 -28.44 2.29 -4.79
CA MET A 167 -28.03 3.49 -4.07
C MET A 167 -27.65 3.22 -2.59
N SER A 168 -27.24 1.98 -2.24
CA SER A 168 -26.94 1.63 -0.84
C SER A 168 -25.89 0.54 -0.60
N GLN A 169 -25.25 -0.04 -1.62
CA GLN A 169 -24.33 -1.16 -1.36
C GLN A 169 -22.89 -0.72 -1.03
N GLU A 170 -22.53 -0.99 0.22
CA GLU A 170 -21.18 -1.07 0.77
C GLU A 170 -20.28 -1.92 -0.15
N VAL A 171 -19.19 -1.35 -0.65
CA VAL A 171 -18.28 -2.01 -1.58
C VAL A 171 -17.65 -3.22 -0.89
N HIS A 172 -18.16 -4.41 -1.17
CA HIS A 172 -17.55 -5.66 -0.73
C HIS A 172 -16.29 -5.94 -1.56
N TYR A 173 -15.13 -5.58 -1.02
CA TYR A 173 -13.84 -5.89 -1.61
C TYR A 173 -13.57 -7.40 -1.52
N PRO A 174 -13.16 -8.06 -2.62
CA PRO A 174 -12.82 -9.49 -2.60
C PRO A 174 -11.58 -9.70 -1.73
N THR A 175 -11.78 -10.17 -0.50
CA THR A 175 -10.69 -10.60 0.40
C THR A 175 -10.25 -12.00 -0.01
N SER A 176 -9.64 -12.14 -1.19
CA SER A 176 -9.14 -13.44 -1.66
C SER A 176 -7.67 -13.37 -2.04
N PHE A 177 -6.82 -13.29 -1.01
CA PHE A 177 -5.46 -13.76 -1.16
C PHE A 177 -5.50 -15.29 -0.97
N VAL A 178 -5.54 -16.03 -2.07
CA VAL A 178 -5.45 -17.49 -2.06
C VAL A 178 -3.97 -17.87 -1.89
N PRO A 179 -3.56 -18.55 -0.82
CA PRO A 179 -2.18 -19.02 -0.67
C PRO A 179 -1.83 -19.99 -1.80
N ALA A 180 -0.62 -19.87 -2.36
CA ALA A 180 -0.10 -20.73 -3.43
C ALA A 180 -0.06 -22.24 -3.08
N SER A 181 -0.39 -22.62 -1.84
CA SER A 181 -0.51 -23.99 -1.37
C SER A 181 -1.84 -24.68 -1.73
N THR A 182 -2.75 -24.01 -2.45
CA THR A 182 -4.06 -24.58 -2.86
C THR A 182 -4.12 -24.97 -4.34
N LEU A 183 -3.02 -24.89 -5.08
CA LEU A 183 -2.94 -25.44 -6.43
C LEU A 183 -2.93 -26.98 -6.35
N PRO A 184 -3.94 -27.69 -6.90
CA PRO A 184 -3.90 -29.14 -6.97
C PRO A 184 -2.73 -29.54 -7.89
N SER A 185 -1.84 -30.38 -7.34
CA SER A 185 -0.75 -30.99 -8.08
C SER A 185 -1.33 -32.01 -9.07
N ASN A 186 -1.65 -31.58 -10.28
CA ASN A 186 -1.98 -32.48 -11.37
C ASN A 186 -0.68 -33.12 -11.89
N ARG A 187 -0.28 -34.22 -11.25
CA ARG A 187 0.60 -35.20 -11.88
C ARG A 187 -0.18 -35.93 -12.96
N THR A 188 0.26 -35.70 -14.19
CA THR A 188 -0.08 -36.46 -15.38
C THR A 188 0.32 -37.92 -15.21
N ALA A 189 -0.67 -38.82 -15.25
CA ALA A 189 -0.47 -40.21 -15.60
C ALA A 189 -1.43 -40.53 -16.75
N SER A 190 -0.80 -40.84 -17.89
CA SER A 190 -1.38 -41.39 -19.11
C SER A 190 -2.09 -42.73 -18.83
N THR A 191 -3.27 -42.92 -19.42
CA THR A 191 -3.66 -44.16 -20.15
C THR A 191 -4.99 -43.98 -20.88
N ASN A 192 -4.93 -44.20 -22.20
CA ASN A 192 -5.91 -44.74 -23.15
C ASN A 192 -7.36 -45.03 -22.69
N ALA A 193 -8.34 -44.68 -23.54
CA ALA A 193 -9.07 -45.64 -24.40
C ALA A 193 -10.54 -45.23 -24.71
N TYR A 194 -10.91 -45.46 -25.97
CA TYR A 194 -12.23 -45.90 -26.48
C TYR A 194 -13.44 -44.95 -26.60
N ASN A 195 -13.76 -44.68 -27.89
CA ASN A 195 -15.07 -44.62 -28.55
C ASN A 195 -16.36 -44.69 -27.71
N SER A 196 -17.32 -43.79 -28.00
CA SER A 196 -18.56 -44.21 -28.65
C SER A 196 -19.34 -43.04 -29.28
N GLN A 197 -19.81 -43.27 -30.49
CA GLN A 197 -20.80 -42.45 -31.20
C GLN A 197 -22.18 -42.64 -30.56
N HIS A 198 -22.91 -41.55 -30.35
CA HIS A 198 -24.38 -41.56 -30.41
C HIS A 198 -24.87 -40.26 -31.03
N GLN A 199 -25.48 -40.40 -32.20
CA GLN A 199 -26.35 -39.40 -32.82
C GLN A 199 -27.63 -39.30 -32.00
N GLU A 200 -28.04 -38.07 -31.65
CA GLU A 200 -29.42 -37.79 -31.31
C GLU A 200 -29.85 -36.49 -32.01
N LEU A 201 -30.80 -36.63 -32.91
CA LEU A 201 -31.49 -35.57 -33.65
C LEU A 201 -32.47 -34.90 -32.68
N THR A 202 -32.33 -33.59 -32.46
CA THR A 202 -33.37 -32.80 -31.78
C THR A 202 -33.53 -31.45 -32.47
N ALA A 203 -34.81 -31.11 -32.66
CA ALA A 203 -35.38 -30.05 -33.50
C ALA A 203 -34.78 -28.62 -33.33
N PRO A 204 -34.91 -27.76 -34.35
CA PRO A 204 -34.43 -26.38 -34.29
C PRO A 204 -35.31 -25.55 -33.34
N ARG A 205 -34.78 -25.23 -32.16
CA ARG A 205 -35.39 -24.30 -31.21
C ARG A 205 -35.14 -22.89 -31.71
N ILE A 206 -36.22 -22.16 -32.02
CA ILE A 206 -36.18 -20.75 -32.42
C ILE A 206 -35.57 -19.96 -31.25
N HIS A 207 -34.33 -19.52 -31.43
CA HIS A 207 -33.65 -18.61 -30.52
C HIS A 207 -34.31 -17.24 -30.65
N HIS A 208 -35.12 -16.87 -29.65
CA HIS A 208 -35.41 -15.46 -29.40
C HIS A 208 -34.08 -14.74 -29.20
N SER A 209 -33.82 -13.75 -30.04
CA SER A 209 -32.69 -12.83 -29.92
C SER A 209 -32.75 -12.17 -28.55
N SER A 210 -31.91 -12.66 -27.63
CA SER A 210 -31.66 -12.00 -26.35
C SER A 210 -31.19 -10.58 -26.65
N GLU A 211 -32.02 -9.60 -26.31
CA GLU A 211 -31.63 -8.20 -26.29
C GLU A 211 -30.38 -8.09 -25.41
N VAL A 212 -29.25 -7.75 -26.04
CA VAL A 212 -28.00 -7.49 -25.35
C VAL A 212 -28.21 -6.19 -24.57
N SER A 213 -28.68 -6.30 -23.34
CA SER A 213 -28.73 -5.19 -22.40
C SER A 213 -27.30 -4.68 -22.27
N GLN A 214 -27.04 -3.48 -22.81
CA GLN A 214 -25.75 -2.81 -22.72
C GLN A 214 -25.50 -2.43 -21.26
N SER A 215 -24.92 -3.35 -20.50
CA SER A 215 -24.48 -3.07 -19.13
C SER A 215 -23.28 -2.11 -19.21
N ASN A 216 -23.45 -0.90 -18.67
CA ASN A 216 -22.37 0.08 -18.54
C ASN A 216 -21.32 -0.44 -17.55
N SER A 217 -20.25 -1.06 -18.04
CA SER A 217 -19.11 -1.46 -17.21
C SER A 217 -18.05 -0.36 -17.19
N ILE A 218 -17.56 0.02 -16.01
CA ILE A 218 -16.38 0.87 -15.87
C ILE A 218 -15.15 -0.01 -15.62
N GLU A 219 -14.07 0.24 -16.36
CA GLU A 219 -12.76 -0.35 -16.08
C GLU A 219 -11.97 0.52 -15.12
N ILE A 220 -11.65 -0.02 -13.95
CA ILE A 220 -10.82 0.64 -12.93
C ILE A 220 -9.46 -0.06 -12.91
N ILE A 221 -8.38 0.70 -12.99
CA ILE A 221 -7.02 0.17 -12.84
C ILE A 221 -6.64 0.24 -11.36
N GLN A 222 -6.54 -0.92 -10.72
CA GLN A 222 -6.10 -1.06 -9.34
C GLN A 222 -4.64 -1.47 -9.28
N TYR A 223 -3.87 -0.93 -8.33
CA TYR A 223 -2.48 -1.33 -8.11
C TYR A 223 -2.39 -2.30 -6.94
N ILE A 224 -2.03 -3.56 -7.21
CA ILE A 224 -1.84 -4.59 -6.19
C ILE A 224 -0.35 -4.71 -5.86
N SER A 225 -0.01 -4.79 -4.57
CA SER A 225 1.38 -4.98 -4.14
C SER A 225 1.93 -6.34 -4.61
N LYS A 226 3.15 -6.36 -5.16
CA LYS A 226 3.91 -7.58 -5.48
C LYS A 226 4.40 -8.30 -4.23
N PHE A 227 4.64 -7.57 -3.15
CA PHE A 227 5.23 -8.09 -1.92
C PHE A 227 4.25 -7.96 -0.76
N ARG A 228 3.99 -9.07 -0.07
CA ARG A 228 3.17 -9.06 1.15
C ARG A 228 3.83 -8.16 2.21
N GLU A 229 3.06 -7.20 2.73
CA GLU A 229 3.49 -6.21 3.74
C GLU A 229 4.77 -5.42 3.39
N MET A 230 5.14 -5.33 2.10
CA MET A 230 6.38 -4.67 1.67
C MET A 230 7.63 -5.17 2.41
N TRP A 231 7.68 -6.48 2.72
CA TRP A 231 8.72 -7.07 3.54
C TRP A 231 10.16 -6.76 3.07
N ILE A 232 10.38 -6.60 1.77
CA ILE A 232 11.69 -6.28 1.22
C ILE A 232 12.15 -4.87 1.62
N VAL A 233 11.20 -3.91 1.68
CA VAL A 233 11.47 -2.55 2.16
C VAL A 233 11.73 -2.56 3.66
N VAL A 234 10.98 -3.37 4.43
CA VAL A 234 11.22 -3.56 5.88
C VAL A 234 12.64 -4.09 6.12
N LEU A 235 13.08 -5.08 5.34
CA LEU A 235 14.41 -5.68 5.48
C LEU A 235 15.52 -4.67 5.21
N LEU A 236 15.41 -3.91 4.12
CA LEU A 236 16.36 -2.87 3.76
C LEU A 236 16.38 -1.74 4.80
N LEU A 237 15.21 -1.30 5.25
CA LEU A 237 15.08 -0.26 6.27
C LEU A 237 15.77 -0.68 7.57
N ARG A 238 15.58 -1.93 8.00
CA ARG A 238 16.29 -2.48 9.16
C ARG A 238 17.79 -2.51 8.98
N GLN A 239 18.27 -2.90 7.80
CA GLN A 239 19.71 -2.92 7.51
C GLN A 239 20.31 -1.53 7.62
N GLU A 240 19.72 -0.53 6.95
CA GLU A 240 20.23 0.85 7.00
C GLU A 240 20.10 1.46 8.40
N TYR A 241 18.99 1.21 9.11
CA TYR A 241 18.83 1.67 10.49
C TYR A 241 19.88 1.09 11.44
N SER A 242 20.22 -0.19 11.25
CA SER A 242 21.27 -0.86 12.03
C SER A 242 22.65 -0.29 11.72
N ASN A 243 22.95 -0.03 10.44
CA ASN A 243 24.22 0.57 10.01
C ASN A 243 24.42 1.94 10.68
N ILE A 244 23.39 2.80 10.65
CA ILE A 244 23.40 4.12 11.30
C ILE A 244 23.61 3.97 12.81
N SER A 245 22.91 3.02 13.46
CA SER A 245 22.99 2.84 14.92
C SER A 245 24.36 2.35 15.39
N MET A 246 25.08 1.60 14.55
CA MET A 246 26.46 1.17 14.84
C MET A 246 27.52 2.23 14.50
N GLY A 247 27.12 3.41 13.98
CA GLY A 247 28.06 4.46 13.59
C GLY A 247 28.81 4.18 12.28
N TYR A 248 28.35 3.21 11.48
CA TYR A 248 28.80 3.07 10.11
C TYR A 248 28.14 4.18 9.29
N LEU A 249 28.82 5.32 9.20
CA LEU A 249 28.52 6.34 8.20
C LEU A 249 28.85 5.75 6.83
N CYS A 250 27.82 5.37 6.08
CA CYS A 250 27.89 5.09 4.64
C CYS A 250 28.01 6.39 3.85
#